data_AF-A0A944CXS5-F1
#
_entry.id   AF-A0A944CXS5-F1
#
_cell.length_a   1.000
_cell.length_b   1.000
_cell.length_c   1.000
_cell.angle_alpha   90.00
_cell.angle_beta   90.00
_cell.angle_gamma   90.00
#
_symmetry.space_group_name_H-M   'P 1'
#
loop_
_entity.id
_entity.type
_entity.pdbx_description
1 polymer ?
#
loop_
_entity_poly.entity_id
_entity_poly.type
_entity_poly.pdbx_seq_one_letter_code
_entity_poly.pdbx_strand_id
1 'polypeptide(L)' 'MGYPKYWKELAKTIKEKTNWCCQKCNRLLPPDQPKESRTYLQVHHWNRDPSDNRPENLVALCPKCHLSYHRGGKCCGSQT' A
#
# COMPACT_ATOMS: atom_id res chain seq x y z
N MET A 1 -21.30 -0.53 2.90
CA MET A 1 -20.76 0.03 1.64
C MET A 1 -19.46 -0.71 1.34
N GLY A 2 -19.49 -1.62 0.37
CA GLY A 2 -18.41 -2.59 0.14
C GLY A 2 -17.47 -2.14 -0.97
N TYR A 3 -16.19 -2.50 -0.86
CA TYR A 3 -15.22 -2.33 -1.93
C TYR A 3 -15.72 -3.00 -3.22
N PRO A 4 -15.45 -2.40 -4.40
CA PRO A 4 -15.84 -2.99 -5.67
C PRO A 4 -15.22 -4.39 -5.86
N LYS A 5 -15.95 -5.29 -6.55
CA LYS A 5 -15.50 -6.68 -6.77
C LYS A 5 -14.11 -6.76 -7.43
N TYR A 6 -13.78 -5.79 -8.27
CA TYR A 6 -12.50 -5.68 -8.98
C TYR A 6 -11.36 -5.06 -8.15
N TRP A 7 -11.58 -4.68 -6.88
CA TRP A 7 -10.54 -4.09 -6.04
C TRP A 7 -9.28 -4.97 -5.93
N LYS A 8 -9.46 -6.30 -5.83
CA LYS A 8 -8.35 -7.24 -5.77
C LYS A 8 -7.49 -7.18 -7.02
N GLU A 9 -8.12 -7.07 -8.19
CA GLU A 9 -7.44 -6.99 -9.49
C GLU A 9 -6.77 -5.63 -9.65
N LEU A 10 -7.48 -4.54 -9.35
CA LEU A 10 -6.94 -3.19 -9.39
C LEU A 10 -5.71 -3.05 -8.48
N ALA A 11 -5.82 -3.50 -7.23
CA ALA A 11 -4.71 -3.48 -6.29
C ALA A 11 -3.53 -4.32 -6.78
N LYS A 12 -3.78 -5.46 -7.46
CA LYS A 12 -2.72 -6.26 -8.08
C LYS A 12 -2.05 -5.50 -9.21
N THR A 13 -2.81 -4.90 -10.12
CA THR A 13 -2.31 -4.09 -11.24
C THR A 13 -1.43 -2.94 -10.76
N ILE A 14 -1.81 -2.23 -9.69
CA ILE A 14 -0.98 -1.15 -9.12
C ILE A 14 0.34 -1.68 -8.55
N LYS A 15 0.33 -2.84 -7.89
CA LYS A 15 1.55 -3.47 -7.37
C LYS A 15 2.46 -3.92 -8.51
N GLU A 16 1.91 -4.51 -9.56
CA GLU A 16 2.66 -4.93 -10.74
C GLU A 16 3.27 -3.73 -11.48
N LYS A 17 2.49 -2.64 -11.66
CA LYS A 17 2.99 -1.38 -12.25
C LYS A 17 4.13 -0.75 -11.46
N THR A 18 4.14 -0.93 -10.14
CA THR A 18 5.20 -0.41 -9.26
C THR A 18 6.32 -1.43 -9.03
N ASN A 19 6.35 -2.52 -9.81
CA ASN A 19 7.31 -3.62 -9.70
C ASN A 19 7.41 -4.19 -8.27
N TRP A 20 6.27 -4.21 -7.57
CA TRP A 20 6.18 -4.61 -6.17
C TRP A 20 7.09 -3.79 -5.22
N CYS A 21 7.46 -2.58 -5.62
CA CYS A 21 8.26 -1.66 -4.83
C CYS A 21 7.40 -0.61 -4.13
N CYS A 22 7.66 -0.42 -2.84
CA CYS A 22 7.06 0.65 -2.06
C CYS A 22 7.43 2.01 -2.67
N GLN A 23 6.43 2.81 -3.03
CA GLN A 23 6.63 4.12 -3.66
C GLN A 23 7.15 5.21 -2.68
N LYS A 24 7.22 4.91 -1.37
CA LYS A 24 7.74 5.84 -0.34
C LYS A 24 9.19 5.56 0.05
N CYS A 25 9.55 4.30 0.22
CA CYS A 25 10.87 3.89 0.73
C CYS A 25 11.65 2.99 -0.23
N ASN A 26 11.15 2.78 -1.44
CA ASN A 26 11.75 1.94 -2.48
C ASN A 26 12.07 0.51 -2.07
N ARG A 27 11.44 0.00 -1.00
CA ARG A 27 11.61 -1.39 -0.58
C ARG A 27 10.86 -2.31 -1.54
N LEU A 28 11.53 -3.33 -2.05
CA LEU A 28 10.94 -4.42 -2.83
C LEU A 28 10.19 -5.38 -1.90
N LEU A 29 8.94 -5.71 -2.23
CA LEU A 29 8.07 -6.61 -1.46
C LEU A 29 7.44 -7.64 -2.40
N PRO A 30 8.09 -8.80 -2.62
CA PRO A 30 7.66 -9.76 -3.63
C PRO A 30 6.25 -10.32 -3.36
N PRO A 31 5.49 -10.65 -4.42
CA PRO A 31 4.13 -11.21 -4.32
C PRO A 31 4.07 -12.59 -3.66
N ASP A 32 5.20 -13.30 -3.63
CA ASP A 32 5.35 -14.65 -3.10
C ASP A 32 5.11 -14.74 -1.58
N GLN A 33 5.07 -13.59 -0.90
CA GLN A 33 4.80 -13.53 0.52
C GLN A 33 3.29 -13.63 0.82
N PRO A 34 2.90 -14.36 1.88
CA PRO A 34 1.50 -14.44 2.28
C PRO A 34 0.92 -13.05 2.60
N LYS A 35 -0.37 -12.83 2.31
CA LYS A 35 -1.03 -11.52 2.51
C LYS A 35 -1.01 -11.05 3.97
N GLU A 36 -0.95 -12.00 4.90
CA GLU A 36 -0.88 -11.76 6.35
C GLU A 36 0.52 -11.39 6.82
N SER A 37 1.52 -11.58 5.96
CA SER A 37 2.89 -11.25 6.29
C SER A 37 3.12 -9.73 6.28
N ARG A 38 3.96 -9.27 7.21
CA ARG A 38 4.45 -7.87 7.29
C ARG A 38 5.33 -7.47 6.10
N THR A 39 5.43 -8.33 5.09
CA THR A 39 6.18 -8.16 3.85
C THR A 39 5.26 -8.07 2.63
N TYR A 40 3.93 -8.03 2.81
CA TYR A 40 3.00 -7.86 1.70
C TYR A 40 2.72 -6.39 1.37
N LEU A 41 2.82 -6.00 0.09
CA LEU A 41 2.58 -4.62 -0.37
C LEU A 41 1.08 -4.29 -0.30
N GLN A 42 0.74 -3.14 0.29
CA GLN A 42 -0.64 -2.67 0.45
C GLN A 42 -0.90 -1.45 -0.43
N VAL A 43 -2.13 -1.33 -0.96
CA VAL A 43 -2.54 -0.17 -1.75
C VAL A 43 -3.36 0.76 -0.86
N HIS A 44 -2.98 2.03 -0.86
CA HIS A 44 -3.62 3.09 -0.08
C HIS A 44 -4.22 4.15 -1.01
N HIS A 45 -5.33 4.73 -0.60
CA HIS A 45 -5.93 5.88 -1.27
C HIS A 45 -5.30 7.16 -0.72
N TRP A 46 -4.75 8.02 -1.58
CA TRP A 46 -4.11 9.26 -1.17
C TRP A 46 -5.09 10.20 -0.46
N ASN A 47 -6.27 10.38 -1.06
CA ASN A 47 -7.37 11.17 -0.50
C ASN A 47 -8.16 10.47 0.63
N ARG A 48 -7.80 9.21 0.96
CA ARG A 48 -8.51 8.35 1.94
C ARG A 48 -9.98 8.07 1.59
N ASP A 49 -10.41 8.38 0.38
CA ASP A 49 -11.75 8.07 -0.11
C ASP A 49 -11.74 6.69 -0.78
N PRO A 50 -12.49 5.71 -0.28
CA PRO A 50 -12.55 4.35 -0.84
C PRO A 50 -13.39 4.25 -2.13
N SER A 51 -14.10 5.31 -2.51
CA SER A 51 -14.89 5.36 -3.74
C SER A 51 -14.03 5.80 -4.93
N ASP A 52 -13.00 6.61 -4.68
CA ASP A 52 -12.04 7.08 -5.69
C ASP A 52 -10.95 6.04 -6.00
N ASN A 53 -11.30 5.10 -6.86
CA ASN A 53 -10.45 3.99 -7.30
C ASN A 53 -9.52 4.37 -8.47
N ARG A 54 -9.25 5.66 -8.72
CA ARG A 54 -8.37 6.08 -9.81
C ARG A 54 -6.92 5.63 -9.52
N PRO A 55 -6.19 5.06 -10.49
CA PRO A 55 -4.83 4.54 -10.28
C PRO A 55 -3.84 5.60 -9.77
N GLU A 56 -4.08 6.86 -10.09
CA GLU A 56 -3.32 8.05 -9.66
C GLU A 56 -3.62 8.48 -8.22
N ASN A 57 -4.80 8.12 -7.68
CA ASN A 57 -5.11 8.24 -6.25
C ASN A 57 -4.60 7.03 -5.44
N LEU A 58 -4.19 5.95 -6.11
CA LEU A 58 -3.74 4.71 -5.48
C LEU A 58 -2.22 4.65 -5.38
N VAL A 59 -1.71 4.44 -4.17
CA VAL A 59 -0.27 4.31 -3.92
C VAL A 59 0.06 2.96 -3.28
N ALA A 60 1.08 2.29 -3.83
CA ALA A 60 1.60 1.04 -3.29
C ALA A 60 2.63 1.32 -2.18
N LEU A 61 2.29 0.91 -0.96
CA LEU A 61 3.09 1.14 0.25
C LEU A 61 3.37 -0.16 1.00
N CYS A 62 4.56 -0.27 1.57
CA CYS A 62 4.86 -1.33 2.54
C CYS A 62 4.05 -1.11 3.84
N PRO A 63 3.77 -2.16 4.63
CA PRO A 63 2.96 -2.04 5.84
C PRO A 63 3.49 -0.98 6.82
N LYS A 64 4.82 -0.82 6.94
CA LYS A 64 5.44 0.24 7.75
C LYS A 64 5.08 1.64 7.25
N CYS A 65 5.22 1.90 5.95
CA CYS A 65 4.87 3.18 5.34
C CYS A 65 3.36 3.43 5.34
N HIS A 66 2.57 2.38 5.11
CA HIS A 66 1.11 2.42 5.17
C HIS A 66 0.63 2.83 6.58
N LEU A 67 1.15 2.17 7.64
CA LEU A 67 0.89 2.54 9.04
C LEU A 67 1.32 3.98 9.36
N SER A 68 2.46 4.41 8.82
CA SER A 68 2.95 5.80 8.96
C SER A 68 1.97 6.81 8.35
N TYR A 69 1.36 6.50 7.21
CA TYR A 69 0.33 7.31 6.56
C TYR A 69 -0.97 7.36 7.38
N HIS A 70 -1.42 6.21 7.93
CA HIS A 70 -2.61 6.14 8.79
C HIS A 70 -2.43 6.86 10.13
N ARG A 71 -1.26 6.73 10.78
CA ARG A 71 -1.01 7.28 12.13
C ARG A 71 -0.57 8.75 12.13
N GLY A 72 -0.61 9.46 10.99
CA GLY A 72 -0.27 10.88 10.92
C GLY A 72 1.19 11.18 11.26
N GLY A 73 2.13 10.31 10.89
CA GLY A 73 3.56 10.66 10.97
C GLY A 73 4.18 10.64 12.37
N LYS A 74 3.70 9.83 13.33
CA LYS A 74 4.54 9.48 14.48
C LYS A 74 5.63 8.51 14.04
N CYS A 75 6.78 9.06 13.66
CA CYS A 75 8.06 8.35 13.69
C CYS A 75 8.16 7.65 15.06
N CYS A 76 7.97 6.33 15.07
CA CYS A 76 8.51 5.52 16.16
C CYS A 76 10.01 5.54 15.94
N GLY A 77 10.69 6.37 16.73
CA GLY A 77 12.11 6.58 16.69
C GLY A 77 12.84 5.25 16.83
N SER A 78 13.70 4.97 15.87
CA SER A 78 14.94 4.26 16.16
C SER A 78 15.84 5.30 16.82
N GLN A 79 15.70 5.47 18.14
CA GLN A 79 16.78 6.05 18.95
C GLN A 79 17.74 4.87 19.20
N THR A 80 18.87 4.90 18.51
CA THR A 80 20.10 4.21 18.93
C THR A 80 20.77 5.08 19.97
#